data_AF-A0A934FIC4-F1
#
_entry.id   AF-A0A934FIC4-F1
#
_cell.length_a   1.000
_cell.length_b   1.000
_cell.length_c   1.000
_cell.angle_alpha   90.00
_cell.angle_beta   90.00
_cell.angle_gamma   90.00
#
_symmetry.space_group_name_H-M   'P 1'
#
loop_
_entity.id
_entity.type
_entity.pdbx_description
1 polymer ?
#
loop_
_entity_poly.entity_id
_entity_poly.type
_entity_poly.pdbx_seq_one_letter_code
_entity_poly.pdbx_strand_id
1 'polypeptide(L)'
;MNSINGIERVALRLVVALALTFTWLGRAFAADTEYKLVRIDLADQSVRVRLPLTDVSGKVRPKERTPDGYGEPLAPTKTALGANHYLEWQIGYDTREAGAPNVVKEIQFVRRGETKFGAELSKILVDALRLGVISTNDLLRERDRLAKLAEATLEEREGITTEKTPLESKAGTLPDGFTRWTQKVPQFQRETVHGWIQIQLKPRQRAVGNQAMVYVCLPMNRVLTADGKPRAPGPAKTKETVFYDFNRANAGFLLDIVRAFAIASKQHNEDMGQILGRLLEPVGKPSKE
;
A
#
# COMPACT_ATOMS: atom_id res chain seq x y z
N MET A 1 34.21 58.93 -6.31
CA MET A 1 34.36 57.48 -6.54
C MET A 1 33.16 56.76 -5.93
N ASN A 2 32.09 56.55 -6.70
CA ASN A 2 30.81 55.95 -6.26
C ASN A 2 30.48 54.72 -7.13
N SER A 3 31.24 53.62 -7.02
CA SER A 3 31.02 52.43 -7.88
C SER A 3 30.97 51.09 -7.14
N ILE A 4 30.99 51.09 -5.80
CA ILE A 4 31.05 49.82 -5.03
C ILE A 4 29.63 49.35 -4.63
N ASN A 5 28.67 50.26 -4.43
CA ASN A 5 27.29 49.92 -4.01
C ASN A 5 26.42 49.25 -5.10
N GLY A 6 26.81 49.32 -6.37
CA GLY A 6 26.03 48.77 -7.48
C GLY A 6 26.20 47.26 -7.65
N ILE A 7 27.43 46.76 -7.47
CA ILE A 7 27.79 45.37 -7.72
C ILE A 7 27.24 44.46 -6.62
N GLU A 8 27.28 44.88 -5.35
CA GLU A 8 26.71 44.12 -4.23
C GLU A 8 25.19 43.99 -4.31
N ARG A 9 24.48 45.04 -4.76
CA ARG A 9 23.01 44.97 -4.97
C ARG A 9 22.62 44.05 -6.12
N VAL A 10 23.44 43.97 -7.18
CA VAL A 10 23.21 43.06 -8.30
C VAL A 10 23.50 41.62 -7.88
N ALA A 11 24.59 41.37 -7.16
CA ALA A 11 24.93 40.04 -6.63
C ALA A 11 23.86 39.53 -5.65
N LEU A 12 23.37 40.37 -4.73
CA LEU A 12 22.31 40.00 -3.79
C LEU A 12 20.99 39.68 -4.51
N ARG A 13 20.63 40.47 -5.53
CA ARG A 13 19.44 40.19 -6.36
C ARG A 13 19.58 38.88 -7.15
N LEU A 14 20.78 38.56 -7.63
CA LEU A 14 21.05 37.32 -8.36
C LEU A 14 20.94 36.10 -7.43
N VAL A 15 21.49 36.18 -6.21
CA VAL A 15 21.42 35.11 -5.21
C VAL A 15 19.99 34.88 -4.75
N VAL A 16 19.22 35.95 -4.49
CA VAL A 16 17.80 35.85 -4.13
C VAL A 16 16.98 35.27 -5.30
N ALA A 17 17.24 35.68 -6.54
CA ALA A 17 16.58 35.12 -7.72
C ALA A 17 16.92 33.63 -7.94
N LEU A 18 18.18 33.22 -7.71
CA LEU A 18 18.61 31.82 -7.73
C LEU A 18 17.94 31.00 -6.62
N ALA A 19 17.87 31.52 -5.39
CA ALA A 19 17.18 30.84 -4.29
C ALA A 19 15.66 30.71 -4.54
N LEU A 20 15.02 31.74 -5.09
CA LEU A 20 13.60 31.72 -5.46
C LEU A 20 13.32 30.77 -6.63
N THR A 21 14.20 30.69 -7.63
CA THR A 21 14.05 29.75 -8.75
C THR A 21 14.28 28.30 -8.31
N PHE A 22 15.29 28.03 -7.47
CA PHE A 22 15.50 26.68 -6.91
C PHE A 22 14.34 26.23 -6.01
N THR A 23 13.80 27.12 -5.18
CA THR A 23 12.62 26.80 -4.35
C THR A 23 11.36 26.59 -5.18
N TRP A 24 11.18 27.36 -6.27
CA TRP A 24 10.05 27.19 -7.18
C TRP A 24 10.16 25.91 -8.02
N LEU A 25 11.35 25.59 -8.57
CA LEU A 25 11.63 24.34 -9.28
C LEU A 25 11.47 23.12 -8.36
N GLY A 26 11.95 23.19 -7.13
CA GLY A 26 11.76 22.13 -6.14
C GLY A 26 10.28 21.90 -5.78
N ARG A 27 9.50 22.97 -5.64
CA ARG A 27 8.04 22.89 -5.42
C ARG A 27 7.29 22.35 -6.64
N ALA A 28 7.67 22.77 -7.85
CA ALA A 28 7.05 22.28 -9.08
C ALA A 28 7.33 20.78 -9.31
N PHE A 29 8.55 20.33 -9.04
CA PHE A 29 8.92 18.92 -9.13
C PHE A 29 8.23 18.06 -8.05
N ALA A 30 8.13 18.58 -6.82
CA ALA A 30 7.39 17.93 -5.74
C ALA A 30 5.88 17.80 -6.08
N ALA A 31 5.25 18.85 -6.60
CA ALA A 31 3.86 18.83 -7.04
C ALA A 31 3.63 17.82 -8.18
N ASP A 32 4.60 17.63 -9.08
CA ASP A 32 4.49 16.71 -10.21
C ASP A 32 4.44 15.23 -9.81
N THR A 33 4.91 14.90 -8.60
CA THR A 33 4.96 13.51 -8.10
C THR A 33 3.85 13.20 -7.10
N GLU A 34 3.07 14.19 -6.65
CA GLU A 34 2.05 14.01 -5.63
C GLU A 34 0.94 13.04 -6.04
N TYR A 35 0.60 12.98 -7.34
CA TYR A 35 -0.43 12.07 -7.83
C TYR A 35 -0.06 10.60 -7.55
N LYS A 36 1.24 10.26 -7.52
CA LYS A 36 1.77 8.91 -7.25
C LYS A 36 1.60 8.47 -5.80
N LEU A 37 1.36 9.41 -4.89
CA LEU A 37 1.20 9.12 -3.47
C LEU A 37 -0.23 8.65 -3.20
N VAL A 38 -0.35 7.61 -2.37
CA VAL A 38 -1.61 7.27 -1.72
C VAL A 38 -1.92 8.36 -0.69
N ARG A 39 -3.15 8.88 -0.68
CA ARG A 39 -3.63 9.84 0.33
C ARG A 39 -4.85 9.28 1.04
N ILE A 40 -4.93 9.50 2.34
CA ILE A 40 -6.01 9.02 3.18
C ILE A 40 -6.61 10.23 3.88
N ASP A 41 -7.85 10.51 3.55
CA ASP A 41 -8.59 11.67 4.02
C ASP A 41 -9.96 11.25 4.58
N LEU A 42 -10.51 12.09 5.45
CA LEU A 42 -11.88 11.91 5.92
C LEU A 42 -12.84 12.41 4.84
N ALA A 43 -13.87 11.63 4.55
CA ALA A 43 -15.06 12.04 3.82
C ALA A 43 -16.29 11.75 4.69
N ASP A 44 -17.40 12.42 4.42
CA ASP A 44 -18.65 12.44 5.23
C ASP A 44 -18.81 11.27 6.24
N GLN A 45 -19.12 10.06 5.76
CA GLN A 45 -19.26 8.86 6.58
C GLN A 45 -18.27 7.74 6.22
N SER A 46 -17.10 8.11 5.68
CA SER A 46 -16.13 7.16 5.16
C SER A 46 -14.69 7.65 5.26
N VAL A 47 -13.75 6.72 5.40
CA VAL A 47 -12.34 6.99 5.16
C VAL A 47 -12.07 6.85 3.67
N ARG A 48 -11.75 7.95 3.00
CA ARG A 48 -11.51 8.00 1.56
C ARG A 48 -10.03 7.84 1.26
N VAL A 49 -9.70 6.90 0.39
CA VAL A 49 -8.33 6.64 -0.07
C VAL A 49 -8.19 7.05 -1.52
N ARG A 50 -7.30 8.01 -1.81
CA ARG A 50 -6.89 8.38 -3.16
C ARG A 50 -5.73 7.48 -3.61
N LEU A 51 -5.86 6.88 -4.78
CA LEU A 51 -4.92 5.92 -5.36
C LEU A 51 -4.47 6.37 -6.75
N PRO A 52 -3.18 6.31 -7.11
CA PRO A 52 -2.73 6.56 -8.48
C PRO A 52 -3.23 5.45 -9.41
N LEU A 53 -3.78 5.84 -10.56
CA LEU A 53 -4.18 4.89 -11.60
C LEU A 53 -3.10 4.73 -12.67
N THR A 54 -2.31 5.77 -12.94
CA THR A 54 -1.33 5.77 -14.04
C THR A 54 0.12 5.58 -13.62
N ASP A 55 0.41 5.34 -12.34
CA ASP A 55 1.75 4.93 -11.91
C ASP A 55 1.84 3.40 -11.91
N VAL A 56 2.60 2.85 -12.86
CA VAL A 56 2.76 1.39 -13.00
C VAL A 56 3.95 0.84 -12.20
N SER A 57 4.77 1.71 -11.63
CA SER A 57 6.00 1.34 -10.91
C SER A 57 5.85 1.41 -9.39
N GLY A 58 4.89 2.19 -8.90
CA GLY A 58 4.63 2.43 -7.49
C GLY A 58 4.03 1.23 -6.74
N LYS A 59 3.51 1.52 -5.54
CA LYS A 59 2.85 0.53 -4.66
C LYS A 59 1.46 0.12 -5.15
N VAL A 60 0.81 0.96 -5.95
CA VAL A 60 -0.51 0.72 -6.52
C VAL A 60 -0.32 0.52 -8.01
N ARG A 61 -0.81 -0.60 -8.55
CA ARG A 61 -0.59 -0.98 -9.95
C ARG A 61 -1.89 -1.45 -10.58
N PRO A 62 -2.29 -0.90 -11.74
CA PRO A 62 -3.41 -1.45 -12.48
C PRO A 62 -3.02 -2.79 -13.10
N LYS A 63 -3.95 -3.74 -13.04
CA LYS A 63 -3.78 -5.09 -13.56
C LYS A 63 -5.05 -5.60 -14.23
N GLU A 64 -4.87 -6.53 -15.15
CA GLU A 64 -5.95 -7.34 -15.72
C GLU A 64 -5.94 -8.72 -15.05
N ARG A 65 -7.10 -9.17 -14.60
CA ARG A 65 -7.26 -10.48 -13.98
C ARG A 65 -7.51 -11.53 -15.05
N THR A 66 -6.60 -12.49 -15.17
CA THR A 66 -6.74 -13.65 -16.06
C THR A 66 -7.70 -14.69 -15.46
N PRO A 67 -8.23 -15.63 -16.26
CA PRO A 67 -9.17 -16.65 -15.78
C PRO A 67 -8.64 -17.56 -14.67
N ASP A 68 -7.33 -17.81 -14.63
CA ASP A 68 -6.63 -18.58 -13.59
C ASP A 68 -6.32 -17.74 -12.33
N GLY A 69 -6.73 -16.47 -12.29
CA GLY A 69 -6.57 -15.58 -11.15
C GLY A 69 -5.22 -14.87 -11.07
N TYR A 70 -4.37 -15.00 -12.09
CA TYR A 70 -3.16 -14.19 -12.21
C TYR A 70 -3.49 -12.73 -12.57
N GLY A 71 -2.59 -11.83 -12.18
CA GLY A 71 -2.72 -10.40 -12.38
C GLY A 71 -1.69 -9.87 -13.36
N GLU A 72 -2.06 -9.73 -14.63
CA GLU A 72 -1.17 -9.25 -15.68
C GLU A 72 -0.97 -7.73 -15.59
N PRO A 73 0.28 -7.24 -15.59
CA PRO A 73 0.56 -5.80 -15.69
C PRO A 73 0.06 -5.23 -17.01
N LEU A 74 -0.43 -3.99 -16.99
CA LEU A 74 -0.93 -3.30 -18.19
C LEU A 74 -0.54 -1.83 -18.23
N ALA A 75 -0.72 -1.21 -19.40
CA ALA A 75 -0.54 0.22 -19.60
C ALA A 75 -1.91 0.94 -19.51
N PRO A 76 -2.24 1.59 -18.40
CA PRO A 76 -3.61 2.07 -18.13
C PRO A 76 -4.08 3.17 -19.08
N THR A 77 -3.16 3.94 -19.66
CA THR A 77 -3.48 4.99 -20.65
C THR A 77 -3.71 4.45 -22.05
N LYS A 78 -3.37 3.18 -22.31
CA LYS A 78 -3.54 2.50 -23.61
C LYS A 78 -4.59 1.40 -23.58
N THR A 79 -4.92 0.88 -22.41
CA THR A 79 -5.90 -0.19 -22.21
C THR A 79 -7.25 0.37 -21.77
N ALA A 80 -8.34 -0.09 -22.37
CA ALA A 80 -9.69 0.26 -21.92
C ALA A 80 -10.02 -0.49 -20.62
N LEU A 81 -9.92 0.21 -19.48
CA LEU A 81 -10.14 -0.38 -18.16
C LEU A 81 -11.64 -0.66 -17.93
N GLY A 82 -11.97 -1.83 -17.42
CA GLY A 82 -13.33 -2.36 -17.31
C GLY A 82 -13.46 -3.45 -16.24
N ALA A 83 -14.43 -4.36 -16.38
CA ALA A 83 -14.82 -5.31 -15.33
C ALA A 83 -13.70 -6.29 -14.89
N ASN A 84 -12.84 -6.72 -15.82
CA ASN A 84 -11.72 -7.64 -15.51
C ASN A 84 -10.48 -6.92 -14.96
N HIS A 85 -10.54 -5.60 -14.81
CA HIS A 85 -9.42 -4.78 -14.38
C HIS A 85 -9.55 -4.40 -12.91
N TYR A 86 -8.42 -4.24 -12.26
CA TYR A 86 -8.38 -3.89 -10.85
C TYR A 86 -7.10 -3.11 -10.50
N LEU A 87 -7.11 -2.47 -9.34
CA LEU A 87 -5.90 -1.93 -8.72
C LEU A 87 -5.36 -2.93 -7.71
N GLU A 88 -4.12 -3.36 -7.89
CA GLU A 88 -3.35 -4.08 -6.88
C GLU A 88 -2.60 -3.05 -6.03
N TRP A 89 -3.01 -2.87 -4.77
CA TRP A 89 -2.35 -1.98 -3.82
C TRP A 89 -1.56 -2.78 -2.79
N GLN A 90 -0.23 -2.70 -2.88
CA GLN A 90 0.67 -3.20 -1.86
C GLN A 90 0.66 -2.26 -0.64
N ILE A 91 -0.39 -2.36 0.15
CA ILE A 91 -0.63 -1.54 1.34
C ILE A 91 0.44 -1.80 2.41
N GLY A 92 0.85 -0.75 3.13
CA GLY A 92 1.62 -0.85 4.36
C GLY A 92 0.78 -0.54 5.59
N TYR A 93 1.38 -0.70 6.77
CA TYR A 93 0.77 -0.29 8.05
C TYR A 93 1.69 0.56 8.92
N ASP A 94 2.98 0.66 8.57
CA ASP A 94 3.95 1.47 9.27
C ASP A 94 4.96 2.13 8.32
N THR A 95 5.73 3.06 8.87
CA THR A 95 6.89 3.66 8.26
C THR A 95 7.95 4.01 9.31
N ARG A 96 9.19 4.17 8.86
CA ARG A 96 10.28 4.74 9.66
C ARG A 96 10.36 6.28 9.54
N GLU A 97 9.63 6.86 8.59
CA GLU A 97 9.69 8.28 8.27
C GLU A 97 8.52 9.03 8.94
N ALA A 98 8.77 9.70 10.06
CA ALA A 98 7.75 10.43 10.81
C ALA A 98 7.05 11.57 10.02
N GLY A 99 7.67 12.04 8.93
CA GLY A 99 7.15 13.09 8.05
C GLY A 99 6.51 12.57 6.76
N ALA A 100 6.42 11.26 6.57
CA ALA A 100 5.80 10.68 5.38
C ALA A 100 4.28 10.97 5.32
N PRO A 101 3.66 10.90 4.13
CA PRO A 101 2.20 10.97 4.00
C PRO A 101 1.48 9.94 4.86
N ASN A 102 0.32 10.32 5.40
CA ASN A 102 -0.59 9.45 6.15
C ASN A 102 -0.02 8.85 7.44
N VAL A 103 1.00 9.49 8.04
CA VAL A 103 1.56 9.05 9.33
C VAL A 103 0.62 9.41 10.48
N VAL A 104 0.49 8.47 11.43
CA VAL A 104 -0.16 8.63 12.74
C VAL A 104 0.92 8.51 13.80
N LYS A 105 1.31 9.62 14.42
CA LYS A 105 2.41 9.65 15.40
C LYS A 105 2.03 8.96 16.72
N GLU A 106 0.74 8.94 17.03
CA GLU A 106 0.17 8.31 18.22
C GLU A 106 0.32 6.78 18.17
N ILE A 107 0.44 6.20 16.98
CA ILE A 107 0.76 4.79 16.79
C ILE A 107 2.27 4.68 16.62
N GLN A 108 2.99 4.58 17.73
CA GLN A 108 4.43 4.41 17.75
C GLN A 108 4.82 3.12 18.48
N PHE A 109 5.73 2.37 17.88
CA PHE A 109 6.26 1.13 18.44
C PHE A 109 7.70 0.84 17.97
N VAL A 110 8.38 -0.08 18.65
CA VAL A 110 9.77 -0.47 18.32
C VAL A 110 9.77 -1.86 17.71
N ARG A 111 10.32 -2.00 16.51
CA ARG A 111 10.53 -3.28 15.83
C ARG A 111 12.01 -3.47 15.55
N ARG A 112 12.61 -4.49 16.17
CA ARG A 112 14.05 -4.83 15.99
C ARG A 112 14.98 -3.63 16.23
N GLY A 113 14.71 -2.85 17.28
CA GLY A 113 15.48 -1.67 17.64
C GLY A 113 15.18 -0.40 16.83
N GLU A 114 14.34 -0.48 15.79
CA GLU A 114 13.92 0.68 15.00
C GLU A 114 12.56 1.20 15.46
N THR A 115 12.45 2.53 15.63
CA THR A 115 11.15 3.18 15.84
C THR A 115 10.32 3.13 14.56
N LYS A 116 9.06 2.75 14.69
CA LYS A 116 8.05 2.72 13.64
C LYS A 116 6.88 3.60 14.01
N PHE A 117 6.31 4.26 13.01
CA PHE A 117 5.11 5.07 13.12
C PHE A 117 4.02 4.43 12.26
N GLY A 118 2.78 4.42 12.75
CA GLY A 118 1.63 3.96 11.99
C GLY A 118 1.47 4.77 10.70
N ALA A 119 1.23 4.09 9.59
CA ALA A 119 0.96 4.70 8.29
C ALA A 119 -0.03 3.85 7.48
N GLU A 120 -0.58 4.40 6.40
CA GLU A 120 -1.50 3.70 5.48
C GLU A 120 -2.64 2.98 6.23
N LEU A 121 -2.61 1.64 6.37
CA LEU A 121 -3.63 0.89 7.11
C LEU A 121 -3.87 1.42 8.52
N SER A 122 -2.82 1.79 9.26
CA SER A 122 -2.96 2.33 10.61
C SER A 122 -3.74 3.64 10.63
N LYS A 123 -3.51 4.52 9.64
CA LYS A 123 -4.29 5.76 9.47
C LYS A 123 -5.75 5.48 9.15
N ILE A 124 -6.00 4.50 8.28
CA ILE A 124 -7.37 4.09 7.95
C ILE A 124 -8.10 3.58 9.20
N LEU A 125 -7.45 2.77 10.03
CA LEU A 125 -8.05 2.27 11.27
C LEU A 125 -8.36 3.37 12.27
N VAL A 126 -7.44 4.33 12.47
CA VAL A 126 -7.69 5.50 13.34
C VAL A 126 -8.90 6.29 12.86
N ASP A 127 -8.94 6.62 11.58
CA ASP A 127 -10.01 7.42 11.00
C ASP A 127 -11.34 6.66 11.00
N ALA A 128 -11.31 5.37 10.69
CA ALA A 128 -12.49 4.52 10.70
C ALA A 128 -13.08 4.36 12.10
N LEU A 129 -12.23 4.28 13.13
CA LEU A 129 -12.66 4.27 14.53
C LEU A 129 -13.29 5.62 14.91
N ARG A 130 -12.65 6.74 14.55
CA ARG A 130 -13.16 8.11 14.81
C ARG A 130 -14.52 8.36 14.15
N LEU A 131 -14.72 7.87 12.94
CA LEU A 131 -15.98 7.98 12.19
C LEU A 131 -17.04 6.94 12.62
N GLY A 132 -16.69 5.99 13.49
CA GLY A 132 -17.59 4.88 13.85
C GLY A 132 -17.92 3.97 12.66
N VAL A 133 -17.03 3.87 11.68
CA VAL A 133 -17.03 2.85 10.61
C VAL A 133 -16.70 1.48 11.21
N ILE A 134 -15.76 1.46 12.15
CA ILE A 134 -15.47 0.33 13.05
C ILE A 134 -15.63 0.80 14.50
N SER A 135 -15.99 -0.11 15.39
CA SER A 135 -16.13 0.17 16.82
C SER A 135 -14.96 -0.34 17.64
N THR A 136 -14.81 0.16 18.87
CA THR A 136 -13.87 -0.40 19.86
C THR A 136 -14.09 -1.89 20.08
N ASN A 137 -15.36 -2.35 20.08
CA ASN A 137 -15.69 -3.76 20.20
C ASN A 137 -15.22 -4.58 18.99
N ASP A 138 -15.23 -4.02 17.79
CA ASP A 138 -14.65 -4.68 16.61
C ASP A 138 -13.14 -4.87 16.81
N LEU A 139 -12.43 -3.83 17.25
CA LEU A 139 -10.99 -3.90 17.49
C LEU A 139 -10.61 -4.86 18.62
N LEU A 140 -11.38 -4.91 19.71
CA LEU A 140 -11.18 -5.89 20.79
C LEU A 140 -11.35 -7.32 20.28
N ARG A 141 -12.41 -7.59 19.53
CA ARG A 141 -12.65 -8.90 18.92
C ARG A 141 -11.55 -9.28 17.94
N GLU A 142 -11.07 -8.32 17.13
CA GLU A 142 -9.95 -8.58 16.23
C GLU A 142 -8.66 -8.89 16.97
N ARG A 143 -8.30 -8.12 18.00
CA ARG A 143 -7.11 -8.39 18.81
C ARG A 143 -7.13 -9.80 19.40
N ASP A 144 -8.26 -10.22 19.96
CA ASP A 144 -8.42 -11.56 20.54
C ASP A 144 -8.38 -12.66 19.47
N ARG A 145 -8.80 -12.35 18.23
CA ARG A 145 -8.62 -13.25 17.08
C ARG A 145 -7.16 -13.34 16.65
N LEU A 146 -6.43 -12.22 16.58
CA LEU A 146 -5.03 -12.21 16.13
C LEU A 146 -4.15 -13.10 17.02
N ALA A 147 -4.38 -13.07 18.33
CA ALA A 147 -3.68 -13.93 19.29
C ALA A 147 -3.86 -15.43 18.99
N LYS A 148 -5.02 -15.84 18.47
CA LYS A 148 -5.30 -17.23 18.07
C LYS A 148 -4.68 -17.61 16.72
N LEU A 149 -4.29 -16.63 15.92
CA LEU A 149 -3.71 -16.81 14.58
C LEU A 149 -2.18 -16.86 14.58
N ALA A 150 -1.52 -16.58 15.71
CA ALA A 150 -0.07 -16.45 15.81
C ALA A 150 0.72 -17.69 15.36
N GLU A 151 0.15 -18.90 15.51
CA GLU A 151 0.79 -20.15 15.07
C GLU A 151 0.37 -20.61 13.67
N ALA A 152 -0.55 -19.89 13.01
CA ALA A 152 -1.07 -20.24 11.68
C ALA A 152 -0.43 -19.42 10.55
N THR A 153 0.68 -18.73 10.83
CA THR A 153 1.27 -17.74 9.92
C THR A 153 1.94 -18.36 8.70
N LEU A 154 1.85 -17.67 7.56
CA LEU A 154 2.19 -18.21 6.24
C LEU A 154 3.70 -18.21 5.98
N GLU A 155 4.42 -17.13 6.32
CA GLU A 155 5.87 -17.05 6.11
C GLU A 155 6.64 -18.20 6.79
N GLU A 156 6.15 -18.67 7.94
CA GLU A 156 6.76 -19.75 8.72
C GLU A 156 6.33 -21.15 8.26
N ARG A 157 5.16 -21.30 7.64
CA ARG A 157 4.58 -22.61 7.27
C ARG A 157 4.74 -22.95 5.80
N GLU A 158 4.89 -21.95 4.95
CA GLU A 158 4.83 -22.08 3.50
C GLU A 158 6.20 -21.79 2.88
N GLY A 159 6.49 -22.47 1.77
CA GLY A 159 7.79 -22.39 1.10
C GLY A 159 7.66 -22.14 -0.39
N ILE A 160 8.66 -21.47 -0.95
CA ILE A 160 8.83 -21.39 -2.41
C ILE A 160 9.55 -22.67 -2.83
N THR A 161 8.92 -23.46 -3.71
CA THR A 161 9.49 -24.71 -4.22
C THR A 161 9.99 -24.53 -5.64
N THR A 162 10.96 -25.34 -6.04
CA THR A 162 11.50 -25.34 -7.39
C THR A 162 11.65 -26.78 -7.85
N GLU A 163 11.09 -27.09 -9.02
CA GLU A 163 11.10 -28.43 -9.58
C GLU A 163 11.53 -28.42 -11.04
N LYS A 164 12.19 -29.49 -11.47
CA LYS A 164 12.55 -29.66 -12.88
C LYS A 164 11.28 -30.02 -13.65
N THR A 165 10.97 -29.27 -14.71
CA THR A 165 9.70 -29.44 -15.44
C THR A 165 9.96 -29.88 -16.88
N PRO A 166 9.44 -31.04 -17.33
CA PRO A 166 9.64 -31.56 -18.68
C PRO A 166 9.08 -30.60 -19.74
N LEU A 167 9.76 -30.37 -20.86
CA LEU A 167 9.23 -29.56 -21.98
C LEU A 167 8.09 -30.31 -22.68
N GLU A 168 6.99 -29.64 -23.00
CA GLU A 168 5.82 -30.28 -23.63
C GLU A 168 5.96 -30.48 -25.16
N SER A 169 7.08 -30.10 -25.78
CA SER A 169 7.22 -30.16 -27.24
C SER A 169 7.88 -31.45 -27.73
N LYS A 170 7.46 -31.91 -28.93
CA LYS A 170 8.06 -33.02 -29.69
C LYS A 170 9.56 -32.85 -30.01
N ALA A 171 10.16 -31.69 -29.73
CA ALA A 171 11.57 -31.38 -29.98
C ALA A 171 12.47 -31.52 -28.73
N GLY A 172 11.95 -31.97 -27.58
CA GLY A 172 12.69 -32.67 -26.51
C GLY A 172 13.78 -31.93 -25.71
N THR A 173 14.40 -30.88 -26.22
CA THR A 173 15.53 -30.21 -25.56
C THR A 173 15.50 -28.70 -25.81
N LEU A 174 15.84 -27.90 -24.79
CA LEU A 174 16.22 -26.51 -25.03
C LEU A 174 17.59 -26.49 -25.74
N PRO A 175 17.89 -25.45 -26.53
CA PRO A 175 19.23 -25.24 -27.09
C PRO A 175 20.31 -25.26 -26.01
N ASP A 176 21.55 -25.57 -26.40
CA ASP A 176 22.76 -25.39 -25.59
C ASP A 176 22.76 -26.09 -24.21
N GLY A 177 22.00 -27.17 -24.06
CA GLY A 177 21.98 -27.98 -22.82
C GLY A 177 21.20 -27.34 -21.66
N PHE A 178 20.42 -26.28 -21.91
CA PHE A 178 19.59 -25.68 -20.88
C PHE A 178 18.50 -26.65 -20.38
N THR A 179 18.20 -26.56 -19.09
CA THR A 179 17.11 -27.33 -18.47
C THR A 179 16.05 -26.40 -17.92
N ARG A 180 14.78 -26.74 -18.15
CA ARG A 180 13.65 -26.01 -17.58
C ARG A 180 13.43 -26.39 -16.11
N TRP A 181 13.38 -25.38 -15.27
CA TRP A 181 12.94 -25.46 -13.87
C TRP A 181 11.78 -24.49 -13.66
N THR A 182 10.77 -24.92 -12.92
CA THR A 182 9.62 -24.09 -12.55
C THR A 182 9.68 -23.80 -11.06
N GLN A 183 9.62 -22.51 -10.73
CA GLN A 183 9.47 -22.07 -9.35
C GLN A 183 7.98 -21.87 -9.04
N LYS A 184 7.50 -22.50 -7.97
CA LYS A 184 6.13 -22.36 -7.47
C LYS A 184 6.14 -21.45 -6.25
N VAL A 185 5.36 -20.38 -6.33
CA VAL A 185 5.22 -19.38 -5.27
C VAL A 185 3.81 -19.46 -4.71
N PRO A 186 3.63 -19.77 -3.41
CA PRO A 186 2.31 -19.77 -2.79
C PRO A 186 1.63 -18.40 -2.85
N GLN A 187 0.33 -18.42 -3.18
CA GLN A 187 -0.56 -17.27 -3.19
C GLN A 187 -1.83 -17.62 -2.43
N PHE A 188 -2.20 -16.76 -1.48
CA PHE A 188 -3.40 -16.93 -0.66
C PHE A 188 -4.35 -15.77 -0.93
N GLN A 189 -5.65 -16.07 -1.02
CA GLN A 189 -6.64 -15.08 -1.39
C GLN A 189 -7.88 -15.17 -0.51
N ARG A 190 -8.42 -14.00 -0.17
CA ARG A 190 -9.75 -13.86 0.42
C ARG A 190 -10.58 -12.91 -0.44
N GLU A 191 -11.61 -13.43 -1.09
CA GLU A 191 -12.53 -12.65 -1.91
C GLU A 191 -13.72 -12.13 -1.10
N THR A 192 -14.19 -10.95 -1.46
CA THR A 192 -15.40 -10.32 -0.94
C THR A 192 -16.11 -9.59 -2.08
N VAL A 193 -17.35 -9.16 -1.84
CA VAL A 193 -18.09 -8.31 -2.80
C VAL A 193 -17.45 -6.93 -3.02
N HIS A 194 -16.52 -6.51 -2.14
CA HIS A 194 -15.86 -5.20 -2.16
C HIS A 194 -14.49 -5.23 -2.85
N GLY A 195 -13.95 -6.42 -3.10
CA GLY A 195 -12.58 -6.64 -3.57
C GLY A 195 -12.00 -7.89 -2.93
N TRP A 196 -10.71 -8.12 -3.12
CA TRP A 196 -10.02 -9.26 -2.51
C TRP A 196 -8.69 -8.84 -1.91
N ILE A 197 -8.21 -9.67 -0.98
CA ILE A 197 -6.88 -9.52 -0.39
C ILE A 197 -6.06 -10.70 -0.85
N GLN A 198 -4.82 -10.42 -1.24
CA GLN A 198 -3.85 -11.40 -1.68
C GLN A 198 -2.63 -11.35 -0.79
N ILE A 199 -2.13 -12.52 -0.38
CA ILE A 199 -0.85 -12.68 0.29
C ILE A 199 0.04 -13.50 -0.63
N GLN A 200 1.22 -12.98 -0.96
CA GLN A 200 2.20 -13.66 -1.78
C GLN A 200 3.54 -13.72 -1.07
N LEU A 201 4.16 -14.90 -1.04
CA LEU A 201 5.54 -15.03 -0.57
C LEU A 201 6.52 -14.54 -1.63
N LYS A 202 7.52 -13.77 -1.23
CA LYS A 202 8.64 -13.37 -2.09
C LYS A 202 9.97 -13.61 -1.38
N PRO A 203 11.04 -14.00 -2.09
CA PRO A 203 12.37 -14.01 -1.50
C PRO A 203 12.76 -12.62 -1.02
N ARG A 204 13.38 -12.53 0.16
CA ARG A 204 13.93 -11.25 0.66
C ARG A 204 15.09 -10.82 -0.23
N GLN A 205 15.12 -9.55 -0.66
CA GLN A 205 16.16 -9.06 -1.57
C GLN A 205 17.57 -8.97 -0.95
N ARG A 206 17.66 -8.76 0.37
CA ARG A 206 18.93 -8.50 1.09
C ARG A 206 19.04 -9.26 2.41
N ALA A 207 18.27 -10.35 2.56
CA ALA A 207 18.26 -11.19 3.75
C ALA A 207 17.88 -12.61 3.38
N VAL A 208 18.15 -13.56 4.27
CA VAL A 208 17.74 -14.95 4.10
C VAL A 208 16.26 -15.11 4.43
N GLY A 209 15.57 -15.94 3.67
CA GLY A 209 14.17 -16.31 3.90
C GLY A 209 13.19 -15.61 2.96
N ASN A 210 11.92 -15.97 3.12
CA ASN A 210 10.82 -15.36 2.39
C ASN A 210 10.26 -14.17 3.18
N GLN A 211 9.47 -13.35 2.51
CA GLN A 211 8.66 -12.30 3.10
C GLN A 211 7.26 -12.39 2.51
N ALA A 212 6.25 -12.39 3.39
CA ALA A 212 4.87 -12.29 2.96
C ALA A 212 4.51 -10.84 2.61
N MET A 213 3.96 -10.64 1.40
CA MET A 213 3.51 -9.34 0.91
C MET A 213 1.99 -9.35 0.80
N VAL A 214 1.34 -8.38 1.45
CA VAL A 214 -0.11 -8.22 1.42
C VAL A 214 -0.50 -7.20 0.35
N TYR A 215 -1.46 -7.56 -0.49
CA TYR A 215 -2.03 -6.70 -1.52
C TYR A 215 -3.55 -6.61 -1.34
N VAL A 216 -4.07 -5.39 -1.45
CA VAL A 216 -5.50 -5.10 -1.49
C VAL A 216 -5.87 -4.87 -2.95
N CYS A 217 -6.73 -5.72 -3.48
CA CYS A 217 -7.12 -5.71 -4.87
C CYS A 217 -8.53 -5.14 -5.02
N LEU A 218 -8.61 -3.96 -5.63
CA LEU A 218 -9.84 -3.19 -5.77
C LEU A 218 -10.35 -3.25 -7.22
N PRO A 219 -11.50 -3.87 -7.49
CA PRO A 219 -12.09 -3.92 -8.82
C PRO A 219 -12.31 -2.52 -9.40
N MET A 220 -12.10 -2.34 -10.71
CA MET A 220 -12.24 -1.02 -11.35
C MET A 220 -13.68 -0.47 -11.26
N ASN A 221 -14.69 -1.33 -11.20
CA ASN A 221 -16.08 -0.91 -11.01
C ASN A 221 -16.42 -0.51 -9.56
N ARG A 222 -15.48 -0.64 -8.62
CA ARG A 222 -15.62 -0.20 -7.21
C ARG A 222 -14.87 1.09 -6.92
N VAL A 223 -14.00 1.55 -7.81
CA VAL A 223 -13.30 2.82 -7.61
C VAL A 223 -14.14 3.99 -8.09
N LEU A 224 -13.97 5.10 -7.41
CA LEU A 224 -14.72 6.32 -7.60
C LEU A 224 -13.86 7.39 -8.26
N THR A 225 -14.52 8.32 -8.92
CA THR A 225 -13.92 9.60 -9.32
C THR A 225 -13.95 10.58 -8.15
N ALA A 226 -13.31 11.75 -8.30
CA ALA A 226 -13.19 12.73 -7.22
C ALA A 226 -14.54 13.24 -6.66
N ASP A 227 -15.59 13.26 -7.50
CA ASP A 227 -16.94 13.65 -7.08
C ASP A 227 -17.73 12.52 -6.39
N GLY A 228 -17.10 11.36 -6.17
CA GLY A 228 -17.70 10.20 -5.52
C GLY A 228 -18.52 9.29 -6.42
N LYS A 229 -18.61 9.56 -7.73
CA LYS A 229 -19.29 8.66 -8.68
C LYS A 229 -18.40 7.49 -9.12
N PRO A 230 -18.97 6.32 -9.45
CA PRO A 230 -18.21 5.22 -10.04
C PRO A 230 -17.43 5.67 -11.27
N ARG A 231 -16.18 5.20 -11.39
CA ARG A 231 -15.37 5.47 -12.57
C ARG A 231 -15.98 4.78 -13.80
N ALA A 232 -16.19 5.54 -14.87
CA ALA A 232 -16.63 4.97 -16.14
C ALA A 232 -15.54 4.06 -16.75
N PRO A 233 -15.92 3.00 -17.49
CA PRO A 233 -14.97 2.21 -18.27
C PRO A 233 -14.24 3.05 -19.31
N GLY A 234 -13.01 2.63 -19.64
CA GLY A 234 -12.17 3.26 -20.66
C GLY A 234 -10.75 3.55 -20.18
N PRO A 235 -9.88 4.01 -21.09
CA PRO A 235 -8.48 4.30 -20.79
C PRO A 235 -8.33 5.36 -19.69
N ALA A 236 -7.24 5.26 -18.95
CA ALA A 236 -6.88 6.26 -17.95
C ALA A 236 -6.36 7.54 -18.58
N LYS A 237 -6.72 8.69 -18.00
CA LYS A 237 -6.13 9.99 -18.31
C LYS A 237 -4.74 10.10 -17.68
N THR A 238 -3.88 10.94 -18.26
CA THR A 238 -2.55 11.23 -17.71
C THR A 238 -2.66 11.69 -16.25
N LYS A 239 -1.90 11.04 -15.35
CA LYS A 239 -1.87 11.33 -13.90
C LYS A 239 -3.23 11.13 -13.22
N GLU A 240 -4.12 10.35 -13.81
CA GLU A 240 -5.41 10.04 -13.21
C GLU A 240 -5.23 9.35 -11.85
N THR A 241 -6.07 9.75 -10.91
CA THR A 241 -6.20 9.14 -9.60
C THR A 241 -7.66 8.76 -9.40
N VAL A 242 -7.88 7.71 -8.63
CA VAL A 242 -9.21 7.20 -8.29
C VAL A 242 -9.33 7.08 -6.79
N PHE A 243 -10.56 6.90 -6.31
CA PHE A 243 -10.87 6.91 -4.89
C PHE A 243 -11.55 5.62 -4.47
N TYR A 244 -11.34 5.21 -3.22
CA TYR A 244 -12.05 4.11 -2.61
C TYR A 244 -12.44 4.48 -1.18
N ASP A 245 -13.71 4.26 -0.82
CA ASP A 245 -14.26 4.66 0.46
C ASP A 245 -14.42 3.44 1.38
N PHE A 246 -13.73 3.44 2.52
CA PHE A 246 -14.02 2.53 3.62
C PHE A 246 -15.14 3.13 4.49
N ASN A 247 -16.26 2.44 4.57
CA ASN A 247 -17.46 2.86 5.31
C ASN A 247 -18.08 1.66 6.04
N ARG A 248 -19.19 1.86 6.74
CA ARG A 248 -19.84 0.79 7.51
C ARG A 248 -20.21 -0.43 6.66
N ALA A 249 -20.58 -0.24 5.40
CA ALA A 249 -20.99 -1.35 4.53
C ALA A 249 -19.83 -2.29 4.16
N ASN A 250 -18.58 -1.80 4.20
CA ASN A 250 -17.39 -2.59 3.89
C ASN A 250 -16.39 -2.68 5.05
N ALA A 251 -16.80 -2.36 6.28
CA ALA A 251 -15.97 -2.46 7.47
C ALA A 251 -15.38 -3.87 7.67
N GLY A 252 -16.14 -4.91 7.33
CA GLY A 252 -15.64 -6.29 7.37
C GLY A 252 -14.43 -6.53 6.46
N PHE A 253 -14.39 -5.89 5.28
CA PHE A 253 -13.26 -5.96 4.36
C PHE A 253 -12.02 -5.24 4.94
N LEU A 254 -12.20 -4.11 5.63
CA LEU A 254 -11.11 -3.45 6.35
C LEU A 254 -10.49 -4.35 7.43
N LEU A 255 -11.34 -5.03 8.21
CA LEU A 255 -10.86 -5.99 9.23
C LEU A 255 -10.23 -7.24 8.61
N ASP A 256 -10.62 -7.62 7.39
CA ASP A 256 -9.95 -8.68 6.64
C ASP A 256 -8.52 -8.31 6.26
N ILE A 257 -8.25 -7.04 5.95
CA ILE A 257 -6.88 -6.56 5.68
C ILE A 257 -6.01 -6.70 6.93
N VAL A 258 -6.55 -6.36 8.11
CA VAL A 258 -5.85 -6.55 9.40
C VAL A 258 -5.51 -8.03 9.63
N ARG A 259 -6.50 -8.92 9.42
CA ARG A 259 -6.29 -10.37 9.52
C ARG A 259 -5.26 -10.89 8.52
N ALA A 260 -5.25 -10.36 7.31
CA ALA A 260 -4.29 -10.75 6.28
C ALA A 260 -2.84 -10.47 6.72
N PHE A 261 -2.57 -9.30 7.31
CA PHE A 261 -1.27 -9.05 7.93
C PHE A 261 -1.00 -10.01 9.09
N ALA A 262 -1.97 -10.24 9.96
CA ALA A 262 -1.77 -11.11 11.12
C ALA A 262 -1.47 -12.58 10.77
N ILE A 263 -1.94 -13.09 9.63
CA ILE A 263 -1.58 -14.43 9.13
C ILE A 263 -0.37 -14.40 8.20
N ALA A 264 0.08 -13.24 7.73
CA ALA A 264 1.18 -13.15 6.77
C ALA A 264 2.51 -13.66 7.38
N SER A 265 2.84 -13.23 8.60
CA SER A 265 4.00 -13.71 9.36
C SER A 265 3.83 -13.44 10.86
N LYS A 266 4.66 -14.08 11.71
CA LYS A 266 4.64 -13.82 13.16
C LYS A 266 4.93 -12.35 13.49
N GLN A 267 5.90 -11.76 12.80
CA GLN A 267 6.23 -10.33 12.96
C GLN A 267 5.05 -9.42 12.59
N HIS A 268 4.37 -9.69 11.47
CA HIS A 268 3.20 -8.90 11.09
C HIS A 268 2.06 -9.03 12.11
N ASN A 269 1.87 -10.22 12.69
CA ASN A 269 0.90 -10.43 13.78
C ASN A 269 1.23 -9.59 15.02
N GLU A 270 2.48 -9.64 15.49
CA GLU A 270 2.94 -8.85 16.64
C GLU A 270 2.77 -7.35 16.41
N ASP A 271 3.13 -6.87 15.22
CA ASP A 271 2.99 -5.45 14.86
C ASP A 271 1.51 -5.04 14.81
N MET A 272 0.63 -5.86 14.22
CA MET A 272 -0.82 -5.61 14.25
C MET A 272 -1.35 -5.60 15.68
N GLY A 273 -0.91 -6.51 16.54
CA GLY A 273 -1.26 -6.52 17.95
C GLY A 273 -0.89 -5.22 18.67
N GLN A 274 0.31 -4.69 18.42
CA GLN A 274 0.77 -3.41 18.97
C GLN A 274 -0.08 -2.25 18.44
N ILE A 275 -0.37 -2.21 17.13
CA ILE A 275 -1.21 -1.17 16.51
C ILE A 275 -2.63 -1.18 17.09
N LEU A 276 -3.26 -2.35 17.17
CA LEU A 276 -4.58 -2.49 17.78
C LEU A 276 -4.55 -2.12 19.26
N GLY A 277 -3.49 -2.48 19.98
CA GLY A 277 -3.27 -2.07 21.37
C GLY A 277 -3.28 -0.54 21.52
N ARG A 278 -2.48 0.17 20.71
CA ARG A 278 -2.44 1.65 20.71
C ARG A 278 -3.78 2.30 20.38
N LEU A 279 -4.55 1.71 19.45
CA LEU A 279 -5.89 2.19 19.11
C LEU A 279 -6.91 2.03 20.26
N LEU A 280 -6.68 1.07 21.15
CA LEU A 280 -7.54 0.75 22.28
C LEU A 280 -7.10 1.47 23.57
N GLU A 281 -5.94 2.12 23.59
CA GLU A 281 -5.50 2.92 24.73
C GLU A 281 -6.46 4.12 24.92
N PRO A 282 -6.92 4.40 26.16
CA PRO A 282 -7.70 5.60 26.44
C PRO A 282 -6.87 6.84 26.05
N VAL A 283 -7.41 7.68 25.19
CA VAL A 283 -6.79 8.96 24.82
C VAL A 283 -6.64 9.79 26.10
N GLY A 284 -5.41 9.97 26.59
CA GLY A 284 -5.11 10.92 27.67
C GLY A 284 -4.51 10.39 28.98
N LYS A 285 -3.68 9.35 28.99
CA LYS A 285 -2.69 9.19 30.07
C LYS A 285 -1.29 9.53 29.55
N PRO A 286 -0.63 10.59 30.06
CA PRO A 286 0.78 10.77 29.79
C PRO A 286 1.53 9.54 30.31
N SER A 287 2.48 9.05 29.51
CA SER A 287 3.44 8.03 29.94
C SER A 287 4.04 8.48 31.27
N LYS A 288 3.87 7.66 32.32
CA LYS A 288 4.63 7.85 33.54
C LYS A 288 6.10 7.67 33.19
N GLU A 289 6.87 8.72 33.44
CA GLU A 289 8.34 8.69 33.53
C GLU A 289 8.81 7.60 34.50
#